data_AF-A0AB34SFX6-F1
#
_entry.id   AF-A0AB34SFX6-F1
#
_cell.length_a   1.000
_cell.length_b   1.000
_cell.length_c   1.000
_cell.angle_alpha   90.00
_cell.angle_beta   90.00
_cell.angle_gamma   90.00
#
_symmetry.space_group_name_H-M   'P 1'
#
loop_
_entity.id
_entity.type
_entity.pdbx_description
1 polymer ?
#
loop_
_entity_poly.entity_id
_entity_poly.type
_entity_poly.pdbx_seq_one_letter_code
_entity_poly.pdbx_strand_id
1 'polypeptide(L)' 'MTKILENLINNKYYSTKEEVGQKLNVFFAFNVLTQEEYTKLMQLVEEKYKVTATEDNKQEEATV' A
#
# COMPACT_ATOMS: atom_id res chain seq x y z
N MET A 1 -10.77 -9.65 -5.96
CA MET A 1 -9.94 -8.42 -6.01
C MET A 1 -8.77 -8.50 -5.03
N THR A 2 -9.05 -8.89 -3.79
CA THR A 2 -8.12 -9.03 -2.66
C THR A 2 -6.77 -9.68 -2.99
N LYS A 3 -6.73 -10.82 -3.70
CA LYS A 3 -5.47 -11.50 -4.06
C LYS A 3 -4.48 -10.63 -4.86
N ILE A 4 -4.99 -9.76 -5.75
CA ILE A 4 -4.13 -8.87 -6.54
C ILE A 4 -3.52 -7.81 -5.62
N LEU A 5 -4.33 -7.19 -4.77
CA LEU A 5 -3.87 -6.19 -3.81
C LEU A 5 -2.88 -6.77 -2.81
N GLU A 6 -3.14 -7.97 -2.29
CA GLU A 6 -2.18 -8.71 -1.43
C GLU A 6 -0.83 -8.90 -2.12
N ASN A 7 -0.83 -9.31 -3.40
CA ASN A 7 0.41 -9.45 -4.17
C ASN A 7 1.14 -8.12 -4.37
N LEU A 8 0.43 -7.03 -4.66
CA LEU A 8 1.04 -5.70 -4.84
C LEU A 8 1.67 -5.18 -3.54
N ILE A 9 1.00 -5.42 -2.41
CA ILE A 9 1.50 -5.05 -1.07
C ILE A 9 2.73 -5.88 -0.72
N ASN A 10 2.68 -7.20 -0.93
CA ASN A 10 3.79 -8.11 -0.63
C ASN A 10 5.05 -7.80 -1.45
N ASN A 11 4.89 -7.41 -2.71
CA ASN A 11 6.01 -7.08 -3.60
C ASN A 11 6.50 -5.64 -3.44
N LYS A 12 6.01 -4.88 -2.46
CA LYS A 12 6.34 -3.45 -2.26
C LYS A 12 6.21 -2.63 -3.56
N TYR A 13 5.15 -2.86 -4.33
CA TYR A 13 4.92 -2.18 -5.62
C TYR A 13 4.69 -0.67 -5.45
N TYR A 14 4.20 -0.27 -4.28
CA TYR A 14 4.00 1.14 -3.94
C TYR A 14 5.21 1.68 -3.21
N SER A 15 5.42 2.99 -3.30
CA SER A 15 6.62 3.62 -2.71
C SER A 15 6.46 3.86 -1.22
N THR A 16 5.26 4.20 -0.77
CA THR A 16 5.00 4.53 0.62
C THR A 16 3.76 3.83 1.15
N LYS A 17 3.73 3.63 2.46
CA LYS A 17 2.57 3.14 3.20
C LYS A 17 1.30 3.95 2.90
N GLU A 18 1.47 5.26 2.83
CA GLU A 18 0.38 6.23 2.64
C GLU A 18 -0.24 6.10 1.25
N GLU A 19 0.58 5.86 0.22
CA GLU A 19 0.12 5.58 -1.14
C GLU A 19 -0.80 4.35 -1.18
N VAL A 20 -0.43 3.27 -0.49
CA VAL A 20 -1.25 2.06 -0.44
C VAL A 20 -2.55 2.31 0.30
N GLY A 21 -2.49 2.97 1.46
CA GLY A 21 -3.66 3.31 2.26
C GLY A 21 -4.69 4.12 1.46
N GLN A 22 -4.24 5.13 0.71
CA GLN A 22 -5.13 5.91 -0.16
C GLN A 22 -5.80 5.07 -1.24
N LYS A 23 -5.08 4.14 -1.87
CA LYS A 23 -5.68 3.23 -2.87
C LYS A 23 -6.71 2.29 -2.24
N LEU A 24 -6.40 1.71 -1.08
CA LEU A 24 -7.34 0.86 -0.35
C LEU A 24 -8.60 1.62 0.07
N ASN A 25 -8.48 2.89 0.47
CA ASN A 25 -9.62 3.76 0.79
C ASN A 25 -10.52 3.98 -0.42
N VAL A 26 -9.96 4.20 -1.61
CA VAL A 26 -10.74 4.34 -2.85
C VAL A 26 -11.50 3.05 -3.13
N PHE A 27 -10.82 1.89 -3.11
CA PHE A 27 -11.50 0.61 -3.34
C PHE A 27 -12.60 0.32 -2.31
N PHE A 28 -12.40 0.71 -1.06
CA PHE A 28 -13.43 0.59 -0.03
C PHE A 28 -14.61 1.54 -0.27
N ALA A 29 -14.36 2.82 -0.61
CA ALA A 29 -15.39 3.81 -0.89
C ALA A 29 -16.28 3.43 -2.09
N PHE A 30 -15.72 2.74 -3.08
CA PHE A 30 -16.46 2.22 -4.24
C PHE A 30 -17.07 0.82 -4.00
N ASN A 31 -17.10 0.32 -2.76
CA ASN A 31 -17.62 -0.99 -2.37
C ASN A 31 -16.94 -2.17 -3.11
N VAL A 32 -15.70 -1.98 -3.57
CA VAL A 32 -14.89 -3.04 -4.20
C VAL A 32 -14.28 -3.97 -3.14
N LEU A 33 -14.03 -3.43 -1.95
CA LEU A 33 -13.60 -4.17 -0.77
C LEU A 33 -14.70 -4.17 0.27
N THR A 34 -14.93 -5.32 0.89
CA THR A 34 -15.68 -5.38 2.14
C THR A 34 -14.86 -4.83 3.31
N GLN A 35 -15.51 -4.53 4.44
CA GLN A 35 -14.83 -4.05 5.65
C GLN A 35 -13.78 -5.05 6.15
N GLU A 36 -14.09 -6.35 6.10
CA GLU A 36 -13.17 -7.41 6.51
C GLU A 36 -11.93 -7.43 5.62
N GLU A 37 -12.12 -7.40 4.30
CA GLU A 37 -11.03 -7.39 3.32
C GLU A 37 -10.17 -6.14 3.43
N TYR A 38 -10.78 -4.97 3.57
CA TYR A 38 -10.06 -3.71 3.78
C TYR A 38 -9.21 -3.77 5.05
N THR A 39 -9.78 -4.24 6.16
CA THR A 39 -9.05 -4.37 7.45
C THR A 39 -7.85 -5.29 7.31
N LYS A 40 -8.03 -6.45 6.67
CA LYS A 40 -6.94 -7.42 6.43
C LYS A 40 -5.83 -6.83 5.56
N LEU A 41 -6.18 -6.10 4.50
CA LEU A 41 -5.20 -5.45 3.62
C LEU A 41 -4.45 -4.33 4.34
N MET A 42 -5.13 -3.51 5.15
CA MET A 42 -4.49 -2.47 5.96
C MET A 42 -3.49 -3.06 6.96
N GLN A 43 -3.82 -4.17 7.62
CA GLN A 43 -2.88 -4.88 8.49
C GLN A 43 -1.65 -5.39 7.72
N LEU A 44 -1.83 -5.91 6.50
CA LEU A 44 -0.71 -6.33 5.66
C LEU A 44 0.17 -5.14 5.25
N VAL A 45 -0.43 -3.98 4.96
CA VAL A 45 0.30 -2.73 4.69
C VAL A 45 1.14 -2.32 5.89
N GLU A 46 0.56 -2.32 7.09
CA GLU A 46 1.27 -2.06 8.35
C GLU A 46 2.43 -3.02 8.57
N GLU A 47 2.31 -4.28 8.13
CA GLU A 47 3.38 -5.27 8.25
C GLU A 47 4.51 -5.05 7.23
N LYS A 48 4.17 -4.83 5.96
CA LYS A 48 5.15 -4.77 4.86
C LYS A 48 5.82 -3.41 4.68
N TYR A 49 5.14 -2.33 5.07
CA TYR A 49 5.62 -0.96 4.97
C TYR A 49 5.97 -0.37 6.34
N LYS A 50 6.37 -1.21 7.31
CA LYS A 50 7.01 -0.72 8.52
C LYS A 50 8.20 0.14 8.11
N VAL A 51 8.27 1.34 8.67
CA VAL A 51 9.47 2.19 8.59
C VAL A 51 10.54 1.47 9.40
N THR A 52 11.23 0.53 8.78
CA THR A 52 12.57 0.17 9.21
C THR A 52 13.42 1.40 8.96
N ALA A 53 14.16 1.86 9.96
CA ALA A 53 14.98 3.09 9.90
C ALA A 53 16.16 3.02 8.91
N THR A 54 16.04 2.22 7.86
CA THR A 54 17.03 1.92 6.85
C THR A 54 16.29 1.72 5.54
N GLU A 55 16.54 2.63 4.59
CA GLU A 55 16.23 2.54 3.14
C GLU A 55 14.75 2.85 2.81
N ASP A 56 14.36 3.96 2.18
CA ASP A 56 14.89 4.56 0.95
C ASP A 56 14.82 6.10 0.97
N ASN A 57 15.98 6.71 0.79
CA ASN A 57 16.13 8.02 0.20
C ASN A 57 16.13 7.82 -1.31
N LYS A 58 14.98 8.05 -1.96
CA LYS A 58 14.93 8.26 -3.41
C LYS A 58 14.34 9.64 -3.68
N GLN A 59 15.10 10.66 -3.27
CA GLN A 59 15.16 11.91 -4.02
C GLN A 59 16.04 11.73 -5.26
N GLU A 60 15.75 12.56 -6.26
CA GLU A 60 16.39 12.70 -7.58
C GLU A 60 15.95 11.65 -8.63
N GLU A 61 15.55 12.01 -9.87
CA GLU A 61 15.79 13.24 -10.63
C GLU A 61 14.79 13.34 -11.79
N ALA A 62 14.28 14.54 -12.07
CA ALA A 62 14.03 15.00 -13.44
C ALA A 62 14.19 16.52 -13.44
N THR A 63 15.45 16.92 -13.57
CA THR A 63 15.91 18.20 -14.10
C THR A 63 15.40 18.38 -15.54
N VAL A 64 14.80 19.54 -15.84
CA VAL A 64 15.19 20.58 -16.83
C VAL A 64 14.06 21.61 -16.90
#